data_AF-A0A535JK79-F1
#
_entry.id   AF-A0A535JK79-F1
#
_cell.length_a   1.000
_cell.length_b   1.000
_cell.length_c   1.000
_cell.angle_alpha   90.00
_cell.angle_beta   90.00
_cell.angle_gamma   90.00
#
_symmetry.space_group_name_H-M   'P 1'
#
loop_
_entity.id
_entity.type
_entity.pdbx_description
1 polymer ?
#
loop_
_entity_poly.entity_id
_entity_poly.type
_entity_poly.pdbx_seq_one_letter_code
_entity_poly.pdbx_strand_id
1 'polypeptide(L)'
;MTPQQVEAGMPSGAAIFAATDPKCVLSAGATSFHCSLSHAPAPEISNFLDAKEALVIGGRVAGGCLGLDRGGMTWECYIGQDAVDRAIIGRDLLGQPAPYPGRG
;
A
#
# COMPACT_ATOMS: atom_id res chain seq x y z
N MET A 1 -13.26 -3.55 -5.46
CA MET A 1 -12.32 -2.63 -4.79
C MET A 1 -12.37 -1.30 -5.53
N THR A 2 -12.52 -0.17 -4.83
CA THR A 2 -12.48 1.17 -5.46
C THR A 2 -11.17 1.90 -5.14
N PRO A 3 -10.76 2.89 -5.95
CA PRO A 3 -9.54 3.65 -5.65
C PRO A 3 -9.60 4.36 -4.29
N GLN A 4 -10.75 4.95 -3.94
CA GLN A 4 -10.96 5.60 -2.63
C GLN A 4 -10.77 4.65 -1.44
N GLN A 5 -11.14 3.37 -1.59
CA GLN A 5 -10.89 2.37 -0.54
C GLN A 5 -9.39 2.08 -0.39
N VAL A 6 -8.63 2.10 -1.49
CA VAL A 6 -7.18 1.91 -1.47
C VAL A 6 -6.49 3.13 -0.85
N GLU A 7 -6.90 4.34 -1.23
CA GLU A 7 -6.40 5.60 -0.64
C GLU A 7 -6.55 5.61 0.89
N ALA A 8 -7.75 5.30 1.40
CA ALA A 8 -8.00 5.23 2.84
C ALA A 8 -7.27 4.04 3.50
N GLY A 9 -7.02 2.97 2.74
CA GLY A 9 -6.41 1.76 3.25
C GLY A 9 -4.89 1.81 3.38
N MET A 10 -4.21 2.65 2.60
CA MET A 10 -2.75 2.83 2.67
C MET A 10 -2.30 3.25 4.08
N PRO A 11 -2.74 4.40 4.65
CA PRO A 11 -2.36 4.80 6.01
C PRO A 11 -2.93 3.89 7.11
N SER A 12 -3.97 3.11 6.81
CA SER A 12 -4.46 2.07 7.73
C SER A 12 -3.54 0.86 7.79
N GLY A 13 -2.82 0.58 6.69
CA GLY A 13 -1.95 -0.57 6.55
C GLY A 13 -0.50 -0.32 6.97
N ALA A 14 0.02 0.88 6.69
CA ALA A 14 1.39 1.25 7.05
C ALA A 14 1.48 2.70 7.55
N ALA A 15 2.19 2.88 8.66
CA ALA A 15 2.33 4.17 9.33
C ALA A 15 3.07 5.21 8.46
N ILE A 16 3.91 4.78 7.52
CA ILE A 16 4.67 5.68 6.63
C ILE A 16 3.76 6.55 5.75
N PHE A 17 2.53 6.10 5.48
CA PHE A 17 1.57 6.83 4.68
C PHE A 17 0.76 7.85 5.48
N ALA A 18 0.95 7.93 6.80
CA ALA A 18 0.31 8.96 7.61
C ALA A 18 0.72 10.36 7.10
N ALA A 19 -0.27 11.25 6.95
CA ALA A 19 -0.08 12.61 6.44
C ALA A 19 0.51 12.73 5.01
N THR A 20 0.43 11.68 4.19
CA THR A 20 0.92 11.71 2.79
C THR A 20 -0.16 12.04 1.75
N ASP A 21 -1.44 11.99 2.13
CA ASP A 21 -2.62 12.18 1.28
C ASP A 21 -2.54 11.42 -0.07
N PRO A 22 -2.62 10.08 -0.04
CA PRO A 22 -2.58 9.28 -1.25
C PRO A 22 -3.77 9.56 -2.17
N LYS A 23 -3.51 9.54 -3.48
CA LYS A 23 -4.51 9.52 -4.55
C LYS A 23 -4.25 8.31 -5.43
N CYS A 24 -5.27 7.48 -5.63
CA CYS A 24 -5.15 6.25 -6.38
C CYS A 24 -6.08 6.27 -7.59
N VAL A 25 -5.62 5.63 -8.67
CA VAL A 25 -6.42 5.34 -9.86
C VAL A 25 -6.30 3.86 -10.20
N LEU A 26 -7.32 3.31 -10.84
CA LEU A 26 -7.25 1.95 -11.35
C LEU A 26 -6.26 1.92 -12.52
N SER A 27 -5.26 1.05 -12.45
CA SER A 27 -4.25 0.90 -13.50
C SER A 27 -4.86 0.27 -14.75
N ALA A 28 -4.26 0.52 -15.91
CA ALA A 28 -4.80 0.11 -17.23
C ALA A 28 -5.05 -1.40 -17.38
N GLY A 29 -4.37 -2.24 -16.58
CA GLY A 29 -4.60 -3.69 -16.51
C GLY A 29 -5.78 -4.11 -15.63
N ALA A 30 -6.44 -3.18 -14.94
CA ALA A 30 -7.56 -3.38 -14.01
C ALA A 30 -7.30 -4.33 -12.82
N THR A 31 -6.05 -4.74 -12.58
CA THR A 31 -5.65 -5.65 -11.49
C THR A 31 -4.93 -4.95 -10.34
N SER A 32 -4.53 -3.69 -10.53
CA SER A 32 -3.74 -2.92 -9.56
C SER A 32 -4.18 -1.46 -9.54
N PHE A 33 -3.72 -0.75 -8.52
CA PHE A 33 -4.02 0.66 -8.30
C PHE A 33 -2.72 1.44 -8.26
N HIS A 34 -2.59 2.39 -9.19
CA HIS A 34 -1.49 3.32 -9.20
C HIS A 34 -1.80 4.47 -8.23
N CYS A 35 -0.95 4.66 -7.23
CA CYS A 35 -1.13 5.65 -6.18
C CYS A 35 0.02 6.65 -6.17
N SER A 36 -0.31 7.93 -6.08
CA SER A 36 0.64 9.03 -5.89
C SER A 36 0.40 9.72 -4.56
N LEU A 37 1.46 10.12 -3.87
CA LEU A 37 1.39 10.85 -2.61
C LEU A 37 1.53 12.37 -2.86
N SER A 38 0.84 13.17 -2.07
CA SER A 38 1.01 14.64 -2.07
C SER A 38 2.23 15.08 -1.28
N HIS A 39 2.65 14.27 -0.30
CA HIS A 39 3.84 14.50 0.52
C HIS A 39 4.67 13.22 0.60
N ALA A 40 6.00 13.40 0.70
CA ALA A 40 6.89 12.27 0.91
C ALA A 40 6.56 11.54 2.22
N PRO A 41 6.66 10.20 2.26
CA PRO A 41 6.56 9.44 3.50
C PRO A 41 7.60 9.88 4.52
N ALA A 42 7.37 9.56 5.80
CA ALA A 42 8.32 9.89 6.86
C ALA A 42 9.74 9.39 6.53
N PRO A 43 10.80 10.18 6.82
CA PRO A 43 12.17 9.92 6.36
C PRO A 43 12.87 8.75 7.08
N GLU A 44 12.11 7.86 7.73
CA GLU A 44 12.61 6.67 8.42
C GLU A 44 13.38 5.76 7.46
N ILE A 45 13.12 5.86 6.15
CA ILE A 45 13.79 5.12 5.08
C ILE A 45 14.35 6.11 4.04
N SER A 46 15.60 5.90 3.62
CA SER A 46 16.27 6.76 2.61
C SER A 46 15.93 6.40 1.16
N ASN A 47 15.27 5.27 0.93
CA ASN A 47 14.93 4.76 -0.39
C ASN A 47 13.68 3.86 -0.33
N PHE A 48 12.60 4.28 -0.99
CA PHE A 48 11.34 3.52 -1.06
C PHE A 48 11.19 2.69 -2.34
N LEU A 49 12.18 2.68 -3.23
CA LEU A 49 12.13 1.83 -4.41
C LEU A 49 12.11 0.36 -3.97
N ASP A 50 11.14 -0.39 -4.49
CA ASP A 50 10.85 -1.78 -4.14
C ASP A 50 10.43 -2.00 -2.66
N ALA A 51 10.16 -0.93 -1.92
CA ALA A 51 9.59 -1.04 -0.58
C ALA A 51 8.20 -1.68 -0.65
N LYS A 52 7.89 -2.52 0.34
CA LYS A 52 6.65 -3.30 0.39
C LYS A 52 5.91 -2.94 1.66
N GLU A 53 4.69 -2.47 1.49
CA GLU A 53 3.83 -2.07 2.60
C GLU A 53 2.49 -2.77 2.55
N ALA A 54 1.96 -3.13 3.72
CA ALA A 54 0.64 -3.75 3.79
C ALA A 54 -0.45 -2.73 3.44
N LEU A 55 -1.53 -3.21 2.82
CA LEU A 55 -2.76 -2.45 2.58
C LEU A 55 -3.87 -3.02 3.45
N VAL A 56 -4.51 -2.18 4.26
CA VAL A 56 -5.57 -2.61 5.19
C VAL A 56 -6.88 -1.93 4.86
N ILE A 57 -7.94 -2.71 4.61
CA ILE A 57 -9.27 -2.21 4.27
C ILE A 57 -10.29 -2.91 5.16
N GLY A 58 -11.15 -2.13 5.83
CA GLY A 58 -12.12 -2.67 6.79
C GLY A 58 -11.47 -3.38 7.98
N GLY A 59 -10.29 -2.93 8.40
CA GLY A 59 -9.55 -3.49 9.54
C GLY A 59 -8.87 -4.84 9.27
N ARG A 60 -8.76 -5.25 8.00
CA ARG A 60 -8.06 -6.47 7.58
C ARG A 60 -7.06 -6.19 6.49
N VAL A 61 -5.98 -6.97 6.48
CA VAL A 61 -5.00 -6.95 5.38
C VAL A 61 -5.71 -7.39 4.10
N ALA A 62 -5.85 -6.44 3.18
CA ALA A 62 -6.54 -6.63 1.90
C ALA A 62 -5.56 -6.83 0.74
N GLY A 63 -4.27 -6.53 0.93
CA GLY A 63 -3.24 -6.63 -0.09
C GLY A 63 -1.96 -5.91 0.34
N GLY A 64 -1.23 -5.37 -0.63
CA GLY A 64 -0.02 -4.59 -0.36
C GLY A 64 0.37 -3.65 -1.50
N CYS A 65 1.21 -2.67 -1.18
CA CYS A 65 1.70 -1.65 -2.08
C CYS A 65 3.21 -1.78 -2.27
N LEU A 66 3.67 -1.59 -3.52
CA LEU A 66 5.07 -1.63 -3.93
C LEU A 66 5.52 -0.22 -4.32
N GLY A 67 6.60 0.28 -3.71
CA GLY A 67 7.17 1.58 -4.04
C GLY A 67 7.88 1.56 -5.40
N LEU A 68 7.58 2.54 -6.25
CA LEU A 68 8.07 2.61 -7.63
C LEU A 68 9.22 3.62 -7.82
N ASP A 69 9.46 4.47 -6.83
CA ASP A 69 10.51 5.47 -6.85
C ASP A 69 11.20 5.62 -5.49
N ARG A 70 12.41 6.16 -5.51
CA ARG A 70 13.23 6.29 -4.30
C ARG A 70 12.66 7.25 -3.27
N GLY A 71 11.93 8.28 -3.71
CA GLY A 71 11.30 9.27 -2.83
C GLY A 71 10.00 8.77 -2.20
N GLY A 72 9.50 7.61 -2.61
CA GLY A 72 8.25 7.03 -2.10
C GLY A 72 7.03 7.84 -2.49
N MET A 73 7.09 8.59 -3.59
CA MET A 73 5.98 9.41 -4.07
C MET A 73 4.96 8.62 -4.89
N THR A 74 5.36 7.47 -5.42
CA THR A 74 4.58 6.62 -6.31
C THR A 74 4.62 5.17 -5.87
N TRP A 75 3.44 4.55 -5.85
CA TRP A 75 3.22 3.20 -5.35
C TRP A 75 2.24 2.46 -6.26
N GLU A 76 2.45 1.16 -6.44
CA GLU A 76 1.49 0.27 -7.09
C GLU A 76 0.90 -0.68 -6.06
N CYS A 77 -0.40 -0.59 -5.82
CA CYS A 77 -1.10 -1.42 -4.85
C CYS A 77 -1.85 -2.57 -5.52
N TYR A 78 -1.66 -3.77 -4.97
CA TYR A 78 -2.27 -5.01 -5.43
C TYR A 78 -3.18 -5.56 -4.34
N ILE A 79 -4.28 -6.18 -4.76
CA ILE A 79 -5.33 -6.66 -3.85
C ILE A 79 -5.37 -8.18 -3.86
N GLY A 80 -5.60 -8.78 -2.68
CA GLY A 80 -5.84 -10.21 -2.57
C GLY A 80 -4.63 -11.04 -2.96
N GLN A 81 -4.89 -12.07 -3.76
CA GLN A 81 -3.88 -13.06 -4.14
C GLN A 81 -2.75 -12.45 -4.99
N ASP A 82 -3.03 -11.43 -5.81
CA ASP A 82 -2.00 -10.76 -6.62
C ASP A 82 -0.87 -10.18 -5.75
N ALA A 83 -1.20 -9.65 -4.56
CA ALA A 83 -0.19 -9.13 -3.63
C ALA A 83 0.69 -10.25 -3.03
N VAL A 84 0.11 -11.44 -2.84
CA VAL A 84 0.82 -12.63 -2.34
C VAL A 84 1.70 -13.22 -3.44
N ASP A 85 1.17 -13.36 -4.66
CA ASP A 85 1.89 -13.91 -5.80
C ASP A 85 3.10 -13.06 -6.20
N ARG A 86 3.01 -11.75 -5.97
CA ARG A 86 4.12 -10.78 -6.13
C ARG A 86 5.04 -10.69 -4.92
N ALA A 87 4.80 -11.50 -3.88
CA ALA A 87 5.52 -11.50 -2.61
C ALA A 87 5.62 -10.11 -1.95
N ILE A 88 4.56 -9.30 -2.07
CA ILE A 88 4.43 -8.01 -1.38
C ILE A 88 4.01 -8.25 0.07
N ILE A 89 3.08 -9.18 0.28
CA ILE A 89 2.70 -9.69 1.59
C ILE A 89 2.85 -11.21 1.65
N GLY A 90 3.04 -11.74 2.86
CA GLY A 90 2.99 -13.19 3.11
C GLY A 90 1.57 -13.73 2.90
N ARG A 91 1.46 -15.00 2.47
CA ARG A 91 0.17 -15.67 2.25
C ARG A 91 -0.67 -15.73 3.52
N ASP A 92 -0.02 -15.93 4.65
CA ASP A 92 -0.59 -16.00 5.99
C ASP A 92 -1.13 -14.66 6.51
N LEU A 93 -0.68 -13.53 5.93
CA LEU A 93 -1.15 -12.19 6.28
C LEU A 93 -2.46 -11.83 5.60
N LEU A 94 -2.75 -12.36 4.41
CA LEU A 94 -3.95 -11.98 3.67
C LEU A 94 -5.23 -12.31 4.46
N GLY A 95 -6.07 -11.29 4.69
CA GLY A 95 -7.32 -11.41 5.45
C GLY A 95 -7.16 -11.36 6.98
N GLN A 96 -5.94 -11.30 7.50
CA GLN A 96 -5.70 -11.17 8.94
C GLN A 96 -6.22 -9.82 9.47
N PRO A 97 -6.73 -9.78 10.71
CA PRO A 97 -7.00 -8.51 11.39
C PRO A 97 -5.73 -7.67 11.51
N ALA A 98 -5.85 -6.38 11.19
CA ALA A 98 -4.79 -5.40 11.35
C ALA A 98 -5.37 -4.17 12.09
N PRO A 99 -5.39 -4.21 13.44
CA PRO A 99 -5.98 -3.15 14.24
C PRO A 99 -5.14 -1.86 14.27
N TYR A 100 -3.86 -1.97 13.92
CA TYR A 100 -2.92 -0.86 13.85
C TYR A 100 -2.09 -0.94 12.57
N PRO A 101 -1.67 0.20 12.00
CA PRO A 101 -0.76 0.21 10.86
C PRO A 101 0.58 -0.44 11.21
N GLY A 102 1.14 -1.18 10.25
CA GLY A 102 2.48 -1.72 10.34
C GLY A 102 3.53 -0.61 10.43
N ARG A 103 4.63 -0.91 11.12
CA ARG A 103 5.87 -0.14 11.11
C ARG A 103 6.93 -1.08 10.54
N GLY A 104 7.23 -0.91 9.25
CA GLY A 104 8.27 -1.66 8.53
C GLY A 104 9.66 -1.30 9.01
#